data_AF-A0A2M7ISP0-F1
#
_entry.id   AF-A0A2M7ISP0-F1
#
_cell.length_a   1.000
_cell.length_b   1.000
_cell.length_c   1.000
_cell.angle_alpha   90.00
_cell.angle_beta   90.00
_cell.angle_gamma   90.00
#
_symmetry.space_group_name_H-M   'P 1'
#
loop_
_entity.id
_entity.type
_entity.pdbx_description
1 polymer ?
#
loop_
_entity_poly.entity_id
_entity_poly.type
_entity_poly.pdbx_seq_one_letter_code
_entity_poly.pdbx_strand_id
1 'polypeptide(L)'
;MYADQKTLEAKKHEFLEGVTNDFNIEKNLSGLSRRKFIALLSASAALAGAGCSDYRDKGEVIPYNLKPEEVIPGKPNYYASTCNGCAQNCGIVIKTREGRPIKIDGNTDHPINKGKICAKGEASILNLYDPSRLQFPLIKQGGIFEKASWGS
;
A
#
# COMPACT_ATOMS: atom_id res chain seq x y z
N MET A 1 27.72 -23.30 -0.51
CA MET A 1 28.00 -21.87 -0.24
C MET A 1 27.69 -21.44 1.20
N TYR A 2 26.96 -22.22 2.02
CA TYR A 2 26.66 -21.86 3.44
C TYR A 2 27.28 -22.78 4.50
N ALA A 3 28.20 -23.67 4.12
CA ALA A 3 28.86 -24.62 5.02
C ALA A 3 30.39 -24.47 5.02
N ASP A 4 30.89 -23.31 4.59
CA ASP A 4 32.32 -23.02 4.65
C ASP A 4 32.73 -22.62 6.07
N GLN A 5 33.79 -23.23 6.58
CA GLN A 5 34.23 -23.10 7.98
C GLN A 5 34.50 -21.63 8.35
N LYS A 6 35.03 -20.84 7.42
CA LYS A 6 35.26 -19.40 7.61
C LYS A 6 33.97 -18.62 7.85
N THR A 7 32.87 -19.02 7.20
CA THR A 7 31.59 -18.31 7.33
C THR A 7 30.93 -18.62 8.68
N LEU A 8 31.16 -19.82 9.23
CA LEU A 8 30.69 -20.21 10.57
C LEU A 8 31.49 -19.54 11.69
N GLU A 9 32.79 -19.34 11.49
CA GLU A 9 33.65 -18.61 12.44
C GLU A 9 33.34 -17.10 12.42
N ALA A 10 33.11 -16.51 11.26
CA ALA A 10 32.74 -15.09 11.14
C ALA A 10 31.41 -14.75 11.83
N LYS A 11 30.47 -15.71 11.97
CA LYS A 11 29.20 -15.52 12.71
C LYS A 11 29.38 -15.40 14.23
N LYS A 12 30.51 -15.87 14.78
CA LYS A 12 30.80 -15.80 16.22
C LYS A 12 31.26 -14.40 16.66
N HIS A 13 31.64 -13.57 15.70
CA HIS A 13 32.00 -12.17 15.93
C HIS A 13 30.87 -11.28 15.38
N GLU A 14 30.27 -10.46 16.25
CA GLU A 14 29.15 -9.56 15.89
C GLU A 14 29.54 -8.58 14.78
N PHE A 15 30.83 -8.24 14.72
CA PHE A 15 31.42 -7.42 13.68
C PHE A 15 32.64 -8.13 13.09
N LEU A 16 32.88 -7.88 11.80
CA LEU A 16 34.12 -8.29 11.16
C LEU A 16 35.32 -7.63 11.88
N GLU A 17 36.41 -8.38 11.98
CA GLU A 17 37.64 -7.91 12.62
C GLU A 17 38.11 -6.59 11.97
N GLY A 18 38.24 -5.54 12.79
CA GLY A 18 38.64 -4.21 12.34
C GLY A 18 37.54 -3.16 12.21
N VAL A 19 36.25 -3.55 12.30
CA VAL A 19 35.11 -2.61 12.23
C VAL A 19 34.95 -1.80 13.52
N THR A 20 35.34 -2.36 14.67
CA THR A 20 35.30 -1.69 15.98
C THR A 20 36.59 -0.95 16.31
N ASN A 21 37.59 -0.97 15.42
CA ASN A 21 38.83 -0.25 15.66
C ASN A 21 38.57 1.26 15.55
N ASP A 22 39.16 2.02 16.48
CA ASP A 22 39.04 3.47 16.46
C ASP A 22 39.52 4.04 15.12
N PHE A 23 38.68 4.90 14.53
CA PHE A 23 38.99 5.53 13.25
C PHE A 23 40.15 6.52 13.41
N ASN A 24 41.37 6.06 13.12
CA ASN A 24 42.55 6.91 13.15
C ASN A 24 42.68 7.69 11.83
N ILE A 25 42.38 8.99 11.89
CA ILE A 25 42.38 9.91 10.74
C ILE A 25 43.77 9.97 10.07
N GLU A 26 44.85 9.96 10.85
CA GLU A 26 46.21 10.12 10.34
C GLU A 26 46.70 8.87 9.61
N LYS A 27 46.36 7.68 10.15
CA LYS A 27 46.78 6.39 9.56
C LYS A 27 46.00 6.05 8.29
N ASN A 28 44.71 6.41 8.24
CA ASN A 28 43.80 6.00 7.15
C ASN A 28 43.68 7.04 6.02
N LEU A 29 44.03 8.32 6.24
CA LEU A 29 43.98 9.37 5.21
C LEU A 29 45.36 9.96 4.85
N SER A 30 46.47 9.27 5.18
CA SER A 30 47.85 9.73 4.96
C SER A 30 48.20 10.13 3.52
N GLY A 31 47.39 9.76 2.52
CA GLY A 31 47.54 10.14 1.10
C GLY A 31 46.61 11.25 0.59
N LEU A 32 45.66 11.76 1.40
CA LEU A 32 44.63 12.69 0.93
C LEU A 32 44.80 14.08 1.55
N SER A 33 45.05 15.09 0.71
CA SER A 33 45.10 16.49 1.16
C SER A 33 43.75 16.95 1.71
N ARG A 34 43.76 17.75 2.78
CA ARG A 34 42.56 18.37 3.39
C ARG A 34 41.62 19.00 2.36
N ARG A 35 42.17 19.66 1.33
CA ARG A 35 41.39 20.28 0.23
C ARG A 35 40.67 19.24 -0.65
N LYS A 36 41.31 18.11 -0.94
CA LYS A 36 40.72 17.02 -1.74
C LYS A 36 39.64 16.29 -0.96
N PHE A 37 39.82 16.12 0.36
CA PHE A 37 38.81 15.55 1.23
C PHE A 37 37.54 16.42 1.27
N ILE A 38 37.69 17.73 1.49
CA ILE A 38 36.55 18.67 1.47
C ILE A 38 35.88 18.69 0.10
N ALA A 39 36.66 18.67 -0.99
CA ALA A 39 36.10 18.59 -2.34
C ALA A 39 35.28 17.31 -2.55
N LEU A 40 35.79 16.15 -2.10
CA LEU A 40 35.11 14.86 -2.21
C LEU A 40 33.83 14.81 -1.36
N LEU A 41 33.88 15.29 -0.12
CA LEU A 41 32.70 15.43 0.75
C LEU A 41 31.63 16.33 0.13
N SER A 42 32.04 17.49 -0.40
CA SER A 42 31.12 18.42 -1.05
C SER A 42 30.46 17.82 -2.29
N ALA A 43 31.21 17.06 -3.09
CA ALA A 43 30.68 16.33 -4.24
C ALA A 43 29.68 15.23 -3.83
N SER A 44 30.00 14.45 -2.79
CA SER A 44 29.09 13.42 -2.26
C SER A 44 27.80 14.01 -1.68
N ALA A 45 27.89 15.14 -0.96
CA ALA A 45 26.72 15.83 -0.42
C ALA A 45 25.81 16.39 -1.53
N ALA A 46 26.39 16.95 -2.59
CA ALA A 46 25.63 17.45 -3.74
C ALA A 46 24.87 16.33 -4.46
N LEU A 47 25.50 15.15 -4.65
CA LEU A 47 24.84 13.97 -5.24
C LEU A 47 23.70 13.45 -4.37
N ALA A 48 23.88 13.40 -3.05
CA ALA A 48 22.83 12.99 -2.12
C ALA A 48 21.64 13.98 -2.13
N GLY A 49 21.91 15.29 -2.21
CA GLY A 49 20.88 16.33 -2.29
C GLY A 49 20.08 16.27 -3.60
N ALA A 50 20.74 16.00 -4.73
CA ALA A 50 20.08 15.83 -6.01
C ALA A 50 19.25 14.54 -6.11
N GLY A 51 19.61 13.49 -5.36
CA GLY A 51 18.85 12.24 -5.29
C GLY A 51 17.52 12.34 -4.51
N CYS A 52 17.33 13.41 -3.73
CA CYS A 52 16.14 13.62 -2.91
C CYS A 52 15.13 14.62 -3.52
N SER A 53 15.43 15.21 -4.69
CA SER A 53 14.56 16.23 -5.30
C SER A 53 13.41 15.63 -6.12
N ASP A 54 13.55 14.37 -6.55
CA ASP A 54 12.52 13.70 -7.33
C ASP A 54 11.55 12.94 -6.39
N TYR A 55 10.81 13.70 -5.59
CA TYR A 55 9.56 13.23 -5.00
C TYR A 55 8.53 13.15 -6.13
N ARG A 56 8.71 12.13 -6.98
CA ARG A 56 7.77 11.79 -8.04
C ARG A 56 6.46 11.41 -7.39
N ASP A 57 5.41 12.12 -7.77
CA ASP A 57 4.01 11.86 -7.42
C ASP A 57 3.44 12.68 -6.26
N LYS A 58 3.38 14.01 -6.44
CA LYS A 58 2.28 14.80 -5.86
C LYS A 58 1.15 14.83 -6.90
N GLY A 59 0.39 13.75 -7.01
CA GLY A 59 -0.88 13.79 -7.74
C GLY A 59 -1.72 15.01 -7.33
N GLU A 60 -2.55 15.51 -8.24
CA GLU A 60 -3.42 16.66 -7.97
C GLU A 60 -4.41 16.34 -6.84
N VAL A 61 -4.49 17.20 -5.83
CA VAL A 61 -5.42 17.07 -4.71
C VAL A 61 -6.73 17.77 -5.07
N ILE A 62 -7.74 17.00 -5.48
CA ILE A 62 -9.06 17.52 -5.82
C ILE A 62 -9.94 17.51 -4.56
N PRO A 63 -10.34 18.68 -4.02
CA PRO A 63 -11.23 18.75 -2.87
C PRO A 63 -12.69 18.49 -3.27
N TYR A 64 -13.52 18.19 -2.27
CA TYR A 64 -14.97 18.17 -2.46
C TYR A 64 -15.49 19.58 -2.79
N ASN A 65 -16.32 19.70 -3.84
CA ASN A 65 -17.06 20.93 -4.11
C ASN A 65 -18.07 21.22 -2.99
N LEU A 66 -18.83 20.19 -2.61
CA LEU A 66 -19.73 20.20 -1.45
C LEU A 66 -19.39 18.98 -0.59
N LYS A 67 -18.74 19.22 0.55
CA LYS A 67 -18.31 18.14 1.44
C LYS A 67 -19.49 17.70 2.33
N PRO A 68 -19.87 16.39 2.33
CA PRO A 68 -20.82 15.87 3.30
C PRO A 68 -20.28 16.02 4.73
N GLU A 69 -21.17 16.26 5.69
CA GLU A 69 -20.79 16.46 7.10
C GLU A 69 -20.13 15.22 7.72
N GLU A 70 -20.63 14.03 7.38
CA GLU A 70 -20.17 12.74 7.89
C GLU A 70 -18.80 12.30 7.35
N VAL A 71 -18.28 12.96 6.31
CA VAL A 71 -17.03 12.54 5.64
C VAL A 71 -15.89 13.47 6.02
N ILE A 72 -14.93 12.92 6.78
CA ILE A 72 -13.68 13.59 7.12
C ILE A 72 -12.55 12.94 6.32
N PRO A 73 -11.96 13.63 5.33
CA PRO A 73 -10.86 13.07 4.56
C PRO A 73 -9.73 12.54 5.44
N GLY A 74 -9.31 11.30 5.18
CA GLY A 74 -8.26 10.61 5.95
C GLY A 74 -8.78 9.83 7.16
N LYS A 75 -10.06 9.97 7.54
CA LYS A 75 -10.71 9.10 8.54
C LYS A 75 -11.71 8.17 7.85
N PRO A 76 -11.58 6.84 8.02
CA PRO A 76 -12.53 5.90 7.43
C PRO A 76 -13.86 5.92 8.18
N ASN A 77 -14.95 5.79 7.43
CA ASN A 77 -16.30 5.56 7.93
C ASN A 77 -16.61 4.06 7.93
N TYR A 78 -17.53 3.63 8.79
CA TYR A 78 -17.96 2.23 8.89
C TYR A 78 -19.47 2.16 8.70
N TYR A 79 -19.90 1.33 7.74
CA TYR A 79 -21.32 1.16 7.41
C TYR A 79 -21.74 -0.29 7.63
N ALA A 80 -22.84 -0.50 8.35
CA ALA A 80 -23.44 -1.82 8.50
C ALA A 80 -24.22 -2.20 7.24
N SER A 81 -24.02 -3.42 6.75
CA SER A 81 -24.69 -3.96 5.56
C SER A 81 -24.85 -5.49 5.66
N THR A 82 -25.30 -6.13 4.59
CA THR A 82 -25.52 -7.58 4.52
C THR A 82 -24.76 -8.19 3.34
N CYS A 83 -24.09 -9.33 3.56
CA CYS A 83 -23.36 -10.06 2.55
C CYS A 83 -24.27 -11.05 1.81
N ASN A 84 -24.45 -10.84 0.51
CA ASN A 84 -25.32 -11.68 -0.35
C ASN A 84 -24.53 -12.69 -1.20
N GLY A 85 -23.31 -13.06 -0.79
CA GLY A 85 -22.47 -14.02 -1.53
C GLY A 85 -22.95 -15.47 -1.44
N CYS A 86 -23.84 -15.79 -0.50
CA CYS A 86 -24.47 -17.09 -0.34
C CYS A 86 -25.81 -16.92 0.42
N ALA A 87 -26.57 -18.00 0.58
CA ALA A 87 -27.89 -17.97 1.22
C ALA A 87 -27.88 -17.57 2.73
N GLN A 88 -26.71 -17.47 3.36
CA GLN A 88 -26.61 -17.19 4.81
C GLN A 88 -26.80 -15.71 5.18
N ASN A 89 -26.72 -14.79 4.23
CA ASN A 89 -26.95 -13.35 4.45
C ASN A 89 -26.24 -12.80 5.71
N CYS A 90 -24.93 -13.04 5.83
CA CYS A 90 -24.15 -12.62 7.00
C CYS A 90 -24.15 -11.08 7.12
N GLY A 91 -24.29 -10.55 8.34
CA GLY A 91 -24.16 -9.12 8.60
C GLY A 91 -22.71 -8.68 8.55
N ILE A 92 -22.43 -7.61 7.83
CA ILE A 92 -21.08 -7.11 7.60
C ILE A 92 -20.95 -5.65 8.01
N VAL A 93 -19.74 -5.25 8.35
CA VAL A 93 -19.35 -3.85 8.51
C VAL A 93 -18.33 -3.54 7.43
N ILE A 94 -18.62 -2.51 6.65
CA ILE A 94 -17.81 -2.08 5.51
C ILE A 94 -17.03 -0.86 5.93
N LYS A 95 -15.69 -0.97 5.91
CA LYS A 95 -14.79 0.17 6.04
C LYS A 95 -14.75 0.92 4.72
N THR A 96 -15.14 2.19 4.75
CA THR A 96 -15.27 3.05 3.59
C THR A 96 -14.39 4.28 3.76
N ARG A 97 -13.67 4.65 2.71
CA ARG A 97 -12.82 5.83 2.68
C ARG A 97 -13.39 6.80 1.64
N GLU A 98 -13.80 7.99 2.06
CA GLU A 98 -14.33 9.02 1.16
C GLU A 98 -15.45 8.52 0.21
N GLY A 99 -16.29 7.58 0.66
CA GLY A 99 -17.36 6.95 -0.14
C GLY A 99 -16.95 5.71 -0.93
N ARG A 100 -15.66 5.33 -0.89
CA ARG A 100 -15.12 4.11 -1.52
C ARG A 100 -14.94 2.99 -0.49
N PRO A 101 -15.70 1.87 -0.57
CA PRO A 101 -15.44 0.68 0.25
C PRO A 101 -14.01 0.18 0.06
N ILE A 102 -13.28 -0.11 1.14
CA ILE A 102 -11.89 -0.60 1.09
C ILE A 102 -11.68 -1.93 1.83
N LYS A 103 -12.57 -2.29 2.76
CA LYS A 103 -12.54 -3.58 3.44
C LYS A 103 -13.93 -3.97 3.95
N ILE A 104 -14.17 -5.27 4.01
CA ILE A 104 -15.36 -5.88 4.60
C ILE A 104 -14.91 -6.72 5.79
N ASP A 105 -15.59 -6.56 6.92
CA ASP A 105 -15.47 -7.37 8.12
C ASP A 105 -16.85 -7.84 8.59
N GLY A 106 -16.91 -8.83 9.48
CA GLY A 106 -18.19 -9.28 10.05
C GLY A 106 -18.71 -8.29 11.07
N ASN A 107 -20.03 -8.15 11.16
CA ASN A 107 -20.68 -7.37 12.21
C ASN A 107 -20.79 -8.21 13.50
N THR A 108 -20.20 -7.72 14.60
CA THR A 108 -20.26 -8.35 15.94
C THR A 108 -21.67 -8.45 16.49
N ASP A 109 -22.54 -7.51 16.14
CA ASP A 109 -23.92 -7.45 16.63
C ASP A 109 -24.86 -8.35 15.82
N HIS A 110 -24.39 -8.89 14.70
CA HIS A 110 -25.21 -9.72 13.83
C HIS A 110 -25.25 -11.19 14.31
N PRO A 111 -26.44 -11.79 14.50
CA PRO A 111 -26.59 -13.06 15.21
C PRO A 111 -25.96 -14.26 14.49
N ILE A 112 -25.90 -14.21 13.15
CA ILE A 112 -25.45 -15.34 12.31
C ILE A 112 -23.94 -15.53 12.42
N ASN A 113 -23.17 -14.45 12.28
CA ASN A 113 -21.74 -14.52 12.06
C ASN A 113 -20.91 -13.87 13.17
N LYS A 114 -21.52 -13.11 14.09
CA LYS A 114 -20.91 -12.62 15.34
C LYS A 114 -19.50 -12.03 15.15
N GLY A 115 -19.35 -11.16 14.15
CA GLY A 115 -18.09 -10.48 13.86
C GLY A 115 -17.17 -11.19 12.87
N LYS A 116 -17.48 -12.43 12.46
CA LYS A 116 -16.67 -13.20 11.52
C LYS A 116 -17.19 -13.09 10.09
N ILE A 117 -16.34 -13.29 9.10
CA ILE A 117 -16.74 -13.38 7.69
C ILE A 117 -15.92 -14.48 7.01
N CYS A 118 -16.49 -15.12 5.99
CA CYS A 118 -15.78 -16.13 5.20
C CYS A 118 -14.96 -15.46 4.08
N ALA A 119 -13.98 -16.18 3.52
CA ALA A 119 -13.12 -15.67 2.46
C ALA A 119 -13.90 -15.12 1.24
N LYS A 120 -15.04 -15.72 0.89
CA LYS A 120 -15.91 -15.23 -0.20
C LYS A 120 -16.52 -13.87 0.12
N GLY A 121 -16.95 -13.66 1.36
CA GLY A 121 -17.54 -12.40 1.80
C GLY A 121 -16.50 -11.29 1.95
N GLU A 122 -15.27 -11.62 2.34
CA GLU A 122 -14.17 -10.65 2.37
C GLU A 122 -13.71 -10.28 0.96
N ALA A 123 -13.61 -11.26 0.06
CA ALA A 123 -13.19 -11.05 -1.33
C ALA A 123 -14.26 -10.40 -2.22
N SER A 124 -15.53 -10.31 -1.79
CA SER A 124 -16.60 -9.75 -2.62
C SER A 124 -16.38 -8.28 -2.97
N ILE A 125 -15.52 -7.58 -2.23
CA ILE A 125 -15.08 -6.23 -2.56
C ILE A 125 -14.35 -6.16 -3.92
N LEU A 126 -13.65 -7.23 -4.31
CA LEU A 126 -12.96 -7.28 -5.60
C LEU A 126 -13.96 -7.34 -6.76
N ASN A 127 -15.10 -8.00 -6.58
CA ASN A 127 -16.17 -8.03 -7.57
C ASN A 127 -16.76 -6.63 -7.83
N LEU A 128 -16.77 -5.75 -6.82
CA LEU A 128 -17.21 -4.36 -6.98
C LEU A 128 -16.25 -3.54 -7.86
N TYR A 129 -14.96 -3.83 -7.76
CA TYR A 129 -13.89 -3.13 -8.49
C TYR A 129 -13.37 -3.91 -9.70
N ASP A 130 -14.08 -4.95 -10.13
CA ASP A 130 -13.69 -5.75 -11.28
C ASP A 130 -13.76 -4.91 -12.57
N PRO A 131 -12.66 -4.80 -13.36
CA PRO A 131 -12.64 -4.01 -14.57
C PRO A 131 -13.55 -4.56 -15.69
N SER A 132 -13.87 -5.86 -15.64
CA SER A 132 -14.77 -6.54 -16.57
C SER A 132 -16.25 -6.45 -16.17
N ARG A 133 -16.57 -5.82 -15.03
CA ARG A 133 -17.96 -5.65 -14.57
C ARG A 133 -18.79 -4.90 -15.62
N LEU A 134 -20.03 -5.35 -15.81
CA LEU A 134 -20.98 -4.70 -16.72
C LEU A 134 -21.21 -3.24 -16.30
N GLN A 135 -20.93 -2.32 -17.22
CA GLN A 135 -21.05 -0.87 -17.02
C GLN A 135 -22.36 -0.30 -17.60
N PHE A 136 -22.96 -1.02 -18.56
CA PHE A 136 -24.17 -0.60 -19.27
C PHE A 136 -25.14 -1.77 -19.40
N PRO A 137 -26.46 -1.50 -19.47
CA PRO A 137 -27.44 -2.48 -19.90
C PRO A 137 -27.13 -3.00 -21.30
N LEU A 138 -27.42 -4.28 -21.54
CA LEU A 138 -27.26 -4.92 -22.84
C LEU A 138 -28.59 -5.52 -23.29
N ILE A 139 -29.01 -5.25 -24.52
CA ILE A 139 -30.22 -5.81 -25.14
C ILE A 139 -29.80 -6.75 -26.26
N LYS A 140 -30.43 -7.92 -26.33
CA LYS A 140 -30.16 -8.90 -27.39
C LYS A 140 -30.99 -8.59 -28.63
N GLN A 141 -30.33 -8.26 -29.75
CA GLN A 141 -30.97 -8.03 -31.05
C GLN A 141 -30.26 -8.89 -32.11
N GLY A 142 -31.03 -9.68 -32.87
CA GLY A 142 -30.46 -10.50 -33.96
C GLY A 142 -29.36 -11.49 -33.52
N GLY A 143 -29.31 -11.87 -32.23
CA GLY A 143 -28.28 -12.75 -31.69
C GLY A 143 -27.05 -12.03 -31.11
N ILE A 144 -26.95 -10.70 -31.25
CA ILE A 144 -25.86 -9.87 -30.76
C ILE A 144 -26.34 -9.05 -29.56
N PHE A 145 -25.47 -8.79 -28.59
CA PHE A 145 -25.76 -7.89 -27.46
C PHE A 145 -25.31 -6.48 -27.77
N GLU A 146 -26.24 -5.54 -27.77
CA GLU A 146 -25.99 -4.12 -28.00
C GLU A 146 -26.20 -3.32 -26.72
N LYS A 147 -25.42 -2.24 -26.54
CA LYS A 147 -25.52 -1.36 -25.37
C LYS A 147 -26.83 -0.57 -25.40
N ALA A 148 -27.50 -0.48 -24.26
CA ALA A 148 -28.71 0.31 -24.08
C ALA A 148 -28.58 1.32 -22.93
N SER A 149 -29.54 2.24 -22.85
CA SER A 149 -29.66 3.20 -21.76
C SER A 149 -30.52 2.63 -20.63
N TRP A 150 -30.43 3.20 -19.42
CA TRP A 150 -31.27 2.77 -18.30
C TRP A 150 -32.74 3.27 -18.39
N GLY A 151 -33.01 4.27 -19.22
CA GLY A 151 -34.33 4.91 -19.34
C GLY A 151 -35.08 4.62 -20.64
N SER A 152 -34.56 3.69 -21.45
CA SER A 152 -35.19 3.22 -22.69
C SER A 152 -36.18 2.09 -22.45
#